data_AF-A0A1E4Q4K9-F1
#
_entry.id   AF-A0A1E4Q4K9-F1
#
_cell.length_a   1.000
_cell.length_b   1.000
_cell.length_c   1.000
_cell.angle_alpha   90.00
_cell.angle_beta   90.00
_cell.angle_gamma   90.00
#
_symmetry.space_group_name_H-M   'P 1'
#
loop_
_entity.id
_entity.type
_entity.pdbx_description
1 polymer ?
#
loop_
_entity_poly.entity_id
_entity_poly.type
_entity_poly.pdbx_seq_one_letter_code
_entity_poly.pdbx_strand_id
1 'polypeptide(L)'
;MNNPTSTKERILAAAEALFAQRGFDGASLRQLTASAGVNLAAVNYHFGSKEKLVEQVFKRRLDALNQHRLAELDKIAGRPGTTLDDVLAAYIRPALELSHEGNGSLFMRVLARAFAEHDDTLRQFLSENYGHVMRQFTAEFARLLPHLEKAELYWRIDLVTGALTHAMSGFGMIQRKDNVSEQQHREQTAAHLIRFAAAGLSHP
;
A
#
# COMPACT_ATOMS: atom_id res chain seq x y z
N MET A 1 -1.50 -22.45 17.64
CA MET A 1 -0.12 -22.96 17.59
C MET A 1 0.78 -21.79 17.20
N ASN A 2 1.62 -21.29 18.11
CA ASN A 2 2.57 -20.21 17.83
C ASN A 2 3.73 -20.80 17.02
N ASN A 3 3.82 -20.50 15.73
CA ASN A 3 5.06 -20.74 14.99
C ASN A 3 6.17 -19.88 15.60
N PRO A 4 7.38 -20.43 15.85
CA PRO A 4 8.50 -19.60 16.26
C PRO A 4 8.81 -18.63 15.12
N THR A 5 8.43 -17.36 15.32
CA THR A 5 8.70 -16.27 14.38
C THR A 5 10.19 -16.25 14.06
N SER A 6 10.54 -16.45 12.79
CA SER A 6 11.94 -16.53 12.35
C SER A 6 12.70 -15.26 12.72
N THR A 7 14.03 -15.35 12.89
CA THR A 7 14.89 -14.18 13.11
C THR A 7 14.64 -13.10 12.05
N LYS A 8 14.46 -13.50 10.78
CA LYS A 8 14.11 -12.62 9.67
C LYS A 8 12.80 -11.86 9.93
N GLU A 9 11.74 -12.56 10.33
CA GLU A 9 10.43 -11.94 10.61
C GLU A 9 10.47 -11.01 11.83
N ARG A 10 11.21 -11.35 12.88
CA ARG A 10 11.44 -10.48 14.04
C ARG A 10 12.14 -9.19 13.63
N ILE A 11 13.17 -9.27 12.78
CA ILE A 11 13.87 -8.10 12.27
C ILE A 11 12.93 -7.25 11.41
N LEU A 12 12.15 -7.85 10.51
CA LEU A 12 11.20 -7.11 9.67
C LEU A 12 10.12 -6.39 10.50
N ALA A 13 9.56 -7.06 11.51
CA ALA A 13 8.55 -6.44 12.37
C ALA A 13 9.14 -5.26 13.19
N ALA A 14 10.36 -5.40 13.71
CA ALA A 14 11.05 -4.33 14.40
C ALA A 14 11.41 -3.16 13.46
N ALA A 15 11.82 -3.47 12.23
CA ALA A 15 12.14 -2.47 11.21
C ALA A 15 10.90 -1.65 10.81
N GLU A 16 9.77 -2.32 10.53
CA GLU A 16 8.49 -1.67 10.21
C GLU A 16 8.06 -0.70 11.32
N ALA A 17 8.14 -1.12 12.58
CA ALA A 17 7.84 -0.25 13.72
C ALA A 17 8.82 0.93 13.85
N LEU A 18 10.12 0.69 13.67
CA LEU A 18 11.15 1.71 13.79
C LEU A 18 11.03 2.77 12.68
N PHE A 19 10.82 2.35 11.43
CA PHE A 19 10.61 3.25 10.30
C PHE A 19 9.31 4.06 10.44
N ALA A 20 8.22 3.43 10.91
CA ALA A 20 6.97 4.14 11.16
C ALA A 20 7.13 5.28 12.20
N GLN A 21 7.99 5.07 13.20
CA GLN A 21 8.25 6.02 14.28
C GLN A 21 9.25 7.11 13.91
N ARG A 22 10.37 6.75 13.27
CA ARG A 22 11.53 7.63 13.09
C ARG A 22 11.82 8.04 11.64
N GLY A 23 11.05 7.55 10.68
CA GLY A 23 11.39 7.68 9.26
C GLY A 23 12.57 6.79 8.87
N PHE A 24 12.95 6.83 7.59
CA PHE A 24 14.07 6.02 7.12
C PHE A 24 15.38 6.57 7.69
N ASP A 25 15.68 7.85 7.53
CA ASP A 25 16.94 8.46 7.99
C ASP A 25 17.17 8.38 9.50
N GLY A 26 16.12 8.63 10.30
CA GLY A 26 16.19 8.61 11.76
C GLY A 26 16.34 7.21 12.38
N ALA A 27 16.20 6.15 11.59
CA ALA A 27 16.35 4.77 12.03
C ALA A 27 17.78 4.26 11.83
N SER A 28 18.39 3.69 12.87
CA SER A 28 19.72 3.06 12.80
C SER A 28 19.67 1.54 12.96
N LEU A 29 20.61 0.83 12.33
CA LEU A 29 20.75 -0.63 12.51
C LEU A 29 21.00 -1.02 13.98
N ARG A 30 21.66 -0.16 14.77
CA ARG A 30 21.86 -0.38 16.21
C ARG A 30 20.55 -0.36 17.01
N GLN A 31 19.67 0.59 16.72
CA GLN A 31 18.34 0.65 17.35
C GLN A 31 17.49 -0.55 16.94
N LEU A 32 17.58 -0.94 15.67
CA LEU A 32 16.91 -2.12 15.15
C LEU A 32 17.38 -3.39 15.87
N THR A 33 18.68 -3.61 16.01
CA THR A 33 19.23 -4.80 16.69
C THR A 33 18.77 -4.89 18.14
N ALA A 34 18.75 -3.75 18.84
CA ALA A 34 18.25 -3.69 20.22
C ALA A 34 16.76 -4.02 20.29
N SER A 35 15.95 -3.46 19.39
CA SER A 35 14.49 -3.66 19.38
C SER A 35 14.10 -5.08 18.94
N ALA A 36 14.83 -5.65 17.98
CA ALA A 36 14.58 -6.99 17.46
C ALA A 36 15.16 -8.09 18.37
N GLY A 37 16.03 -7.74 19.34
CA GLY A 37 16.74 -8.70 20.20
C GLY A 37 17.68 -9.60 19.40
N VAL A 38 18.41 -9.02 18.45
CA VAL A 38 19.39 -9.71 17.59
C VAL A 38 20.70 -8.92 17.54
N ASN A 39 21.78 -9.53 17.04
CA ASN A 39 23.03 -8.81 16.81
C ASN A 39 23.10 -8.21 15.39
N LEU A 40 24.05 -7.29 15.16
CA LEU A 40 24.25 -6.64 13.86
C LEU A 40 24.61 -7.65 12.76
N ALA A 41 25.35 -8.70 13.10
CA ALA A 41 25.73 -9.75 12.16
C ALA A 41 24.49 -10.47 11.58
N ALA A 42 23.46 -10.73 12.39
CA ALA A 42 22.22 -11.34 11.92
C ALA A 42 21.45 -10.43 10.95
N VAL A 43 21.43 -9.11 11.21
CA VAL A 43 20.80 -8.15 10.30
C VAL A 43 21.56 -8.08 8.96
N ASN A 44 22.89 -7.98 9.01
CA ASN A 44 23.73 -7.96 7.81
C ASN A 44 23.64 -9.28 7.04
N TYR A 45 23.59 -10.42 7.73
CA TYR A 45 23.43 -11.73 7.10
C TYR A 45 22.09 -11.86 6.34
N HIS A 46 20.99 -11.38 6.92
CA HIS A 46 19.66 -11.52 6.32
C HIS A 46 19.33 -10.46 5.26
N PHE A 47 19.86 -9.24 5.39
CA PHE A 47 19.43 -8.10 4.58
C PHE A 47 20.58 -7.36 3.89
N GLY A 48 21.81 -7.50 4.38
CA GLY A 48 23.00 -6.85 3.81
C GLY A 48 23.12 -5.36 4.17
N SER A 49 22.10 -4.56 3.87
CA SER A 49 22.09 -3.11 4.13
C SER A 49 20.74 -2.63 4.66
N LYS A 50 20.69 -1.36 5.10
CA LYS A 50 19.47 -0.72 5.57
C LYS A 50 18.48 -0.49 4.43
N GLU A 51 18.99 -0.14 3.25
CA GLU A 51 18.20 0.10 2.03
C GLU A 51 17.51 -1.20 1.61
N LYS A 52 18.25 -2.31 1.54
CA LYS A 52 17.68 -3.64 1.29
C LYS A 52 16.68 -4.08 2.37
N LEU A 53 16.91 -3.70 3.63
CA LEU A 53 15.94 -3.96 4.69
C LEU A 53 14.63 -3.17 4.47
N VAL A 54 14.71 -1.90 4.04
CA VAL A 54 13.54 -1.10 3.65
C VAL A 54 12.79 -1.79 2.52
N GLU A 55 13.48 -2.16 1.43
CA GLU A 55 12.89 -2.89 0.30
C GLU A 55 12.17 -4.16 0.76
N GLN A 56 12.76 -4.95 1.68
CA GLN A 56 12.12 -6.18 2.19
C GLN A 56 10.89 -5.90 3.06
N VAL A 57 10.84 -4.78 3.80
CA VAL A 57 9.63 -4.34 4.52
C VAL A 57 8.51 -4.03 3.54
N PHE A 58 8.80 -3.29 2.47
CA PHE A 58 7.82 -3.01 1.41
C PHE A 58 7.39 -4.29 0.70
N LYS A 59 8.34 -5.13 0.31
CA LYS A 59 8.10 -6.38 -0.41
C LYS A 59 7.11 -7.27 0.32
N ARG A 60 7.32 -7.47 1.62
CA ARG A 60 6.47 -8.32 2.47
C ARG A 60 4.98 -7.92 2.40
N ARG A 61 4.67 -6.63 2.28
CA ARG A 61 3.31 -6.11 2.32
C ARG A 61 2.73 -5.89 0.93
N LEU A 62 3.53 -5.31 0.04
CA LEU A 62 3.10 -5.00 -1.33
C LEU A 62 2.97 -6.23 -2.21
N ASP A 63 3.74 -7.30 -1.97
CA ASP A 63 3.56 -8.55 -2.72
C ASP A 63 2.15 -9.11 -2.49
N ALA A 64 1.73 -9.23 -1.22
CA ALA A 64 0.39 -9.72 -0.86
C ALA A 64 -0.73 -8.80 -1.37
N LEU A 65 -0.58 -7.48 -1.18
CA LEU A 65 -1.55 -6.49 -1.67
C LEU A 65 -1.75 -6.58 -3.18
N ASN A 66 -0.65 -6.57 -3.93
CA ASN A 66 -0.73 -6.52 -5.38
C ASN A 66 -1.15 -7.87 -5.96
N GLN A 67 -0.79 -8.99 -5.33
CA GLN A 67 -1.34 -10.30 -5.70
C GLN A 67 -2.87 -10.32 -5.55
N HIS A 68 -3.40 -9.78 -4.45
CA HIS A 68 -4.85 -9.68 -4.25
C HIS A 68 -5.50 -8.76 -5.30
N ARG A 69 -4.93 -7.57 -5.53
CA ARG A 69 -5.42 -6.63 -6.55
C ARG A 69 -5.48 -7.24 -7.96
N LEU A 70 -4.42 -7.93 -8.37
CA LEU A 70 -4.38 -8.60 -9.68
C LEU A 70 -5.41 -9.73 -9.76
N ALA A 71 -5.55 -10.53 -8.70
CA ALA A 71 -6.56 -11.58 -8.65
C ALA A 71 -7.99 -11.03 -8.76
N GLU A 72 -8.30 -9.89 -8.14
CA GLU A 72 -9.60 -9.23 -8.30
C GLU A 72 -9.76 -8.63 -9.70
N LEU A 73 -8.72 -8.00 -10.25
CA LEU A 73 -8.75 -7.44 -11.60
C LEU A 73 -8.98 -8.52 -12.67
N ASP A 74 -8.32 -9.68 -12.56
CA ASP A 74 -8.46 -10.80 -13.49
C ASP A 74 -9.91 -11.34 -13.56
N LYS A 75 -10.70 -11.16 -12.50
CA LYS A 75 -12.12 -11.54 -12.48
C LYS A 75 -13.01 -10.61 -13.29
N ILE A 76 -12.55 -9.40 -13.64
CA ILE A 76 -13.39 -8.38 -14.28
C ILE A 76 -12.78 -7.79 -15.55
N ALA A 77 -11.46 -7.83 -15.71
CA ALA A 77 -10.77 -7.14 -16.80
C ALA A 77 -11.23 -7.62 -18.18
N GLY A 78 -11.50 -6.68 -19.08
CA GLY A 78 -11.93 -6.95 -20.45
C GLY A 78 -13.31 -7.61 -20.60
N ARG A 79 -14.05 -7.84 -19.51
CA ARG A 79 -15.38 -8.48 -19.58
C ARG A 79 -16.46 -7.48 -20.03
N PRO A 80 -17.42 -7.90 -20.85
CA PRO A 80 -18.62 -7.10 -21.11
C PRO A 80 -19.36 -6.81 -19.81
N GLY A 81 -19.71 -5.55 -19.57
CA GLY A 81 -20.44 -5.12 -18.36
C GLY A 81 -19.58 -4.70 -17.17
N THR A 82 -18.25 -4.87 -17.23
CA THR A 82 -17.35 -4.32 -16.20
C THR A 82 -17.49 -2.82 -16.11
N THR A 83 -17.69 -2.31 -14.91
CA THR A 83 -17.87 -0.89 -14.62
C THR A 83 -16.61 -0.26 -14.02
N LEU A 84 -16.57 1.07 -13.98
CA LEU A 84 -15.49 1.80 -13.32
C LEU A 84 -15.42 1.49 -11.82
N ASP A 85 -16.58 1.35 -11.17
CA ASP A 85 -16.73 0.99 -9.76
C ASP A 85 -16.12 -0.38 -9.45
N ASP A 86 -16.26 -1.36 -10.36
CA ASP A 86 -15.66 -2.69 -10.20
C ASP A 86 -14.14 -2.63 -10.17
N VAL A 87 -13.53 -1.90 -11.12
CA VAL A 87 -12.07 -1.74 -11.22
C VAL A 87 -11.52 -0.94 -10.03
N LEU A 88 -12.25 0.10 -9.61
CA LEU A 88 -11.91 0.85 -8.40
C LEU A 88 -12.02 0.00 -7.14
N ALA A 89 -13.04 -0.84 -7.03
CA ALA A 89 -13.20 -1.76 -5.90
C ALA A 89 -12.04 -2.76 -5.81
N ALA A 90 -11.63 -3.34 -6.95
CA ALA A 90 -10.47 -4.23 -7.05
C ALA A 90 -9.16 -3.54 -6.65
N TYR A 91 -9.05 -2.23 -6.84
CA TYR A 91 -7.87 -1.45 -6.44
C TYR A 91 -7.89 -1.01 -4.96
N ILE A 92 -9.04 -0.54 -4.48
CA ILE A 92 -9.21 0.16 -3.20
C ILE A 92 -9.41 -0.82 -2.03
N ARG A 93 -10.27 -1.82 -2.17
CA ARG A 93 -10.65 -2.71 -1.05
C ARG A 93 -9.45 -3.50 -0.50
N PRO A 94 -8.60 -4.14 -1.33
CA PRO A 94 -7.43 -4.85 -0.80
C PRO A 94 -6.48 -3.96 0.00
N ALA A 95 -6.37 -2.69 -0.35
CA ALA A 95 -5.50 -1.74 0.34
C ALA A 95 -6.06 -1.35 1.71
N LEU A 96 -7.38 -1.11 1.80
CA LEU A 96 -8.07 -0.86 3.05
C LEU A 96 -8.12 -2.10 3.96
N GLU A 97 -8.12 -3.31 3.41
CA GLU A 97 -8.00 -4.53 4.21
C GLU A 97 -6.61 -4.63 4.85
N LEU A 98 -5.56 -4.42 4.04
CA LEU A 98 -4.18 -4.42 4.51
C LEU A 98 -3.93 -3.43 5.66
N SER A 99 -4.56 -2.25 5.64
CA SER A 99 -4.34 -1.24 6.69
C SER A 99 -4.87 -1.64 8.07
N HIS A 100 -5.80 -2.59 8.14
CA HIS A 100 -6.39 -3.05 9.41
C HIS A 100 -5.90 -4.45 9.86
N GLU A 101 -5.05 -5.12 9.08
CA GLU A 101 -4.50 -6.42 9.43
C GLU A 101 -3.21 -6.34 10.28
N GLY A 102 -3.30 -6.76 11.54
CA GLY A 102 -2.14 -6.82 12.44
C GLY A 102 -1.43 -5.47 12.56
N ASN A 103 -0.15 -5.41 12.16
CA ASN A 103 0.63 -4.16 12.12
C ASN A 103 0.34 -3.26 10.89
N GLY A 104 -0.77 -3.48 10.17
CA GLY A 104 -1.12 -2.77 8.93
C GLY A 104 -1.04 -1.24 9.02
N SER A 105 -1.48 -0.67 10.14
CA SER A 105 -1.42 0.78 10.39
C SER A 105 0.02 1.32 10.50
N LEU A 106 0.97 0.51 10.99
CA LEU A 106 2.40 0.86 11.00
C LEU A 106 2.95 0.88 9.58
N PHE A 107 2.63 -0.13 8.77
CA PHE A 107 3.02 -0.14 7.37
C PHE A 107 2.45 1.06 6.59
N MET A 108 1.19 1.45 6.84
CA MET A 108 0.60 2.62 6.18
C MET A 108 1.34 3.92 6.53
N ARG A 109 1.83 4.05 7.77
CA ARG A 109 2.69 5.17 8.15
C ARG A 109 4.04 5.13 7.42
N VAL A 110 4.64 3.94 7.25
CA VAL A 110 5.88 3.77 6.48
C VAL A 110 5.64 4.13 5.01
N LEU A 111 4.54 3.68 4.42
CA LEU A 111 4.15 3.99 3.05
C LEU A 111 3.94 5.50 2.87
N ALA A 112 3.17 6.15 3.74
CA ALA A 112 2.94 7.59 3.69
C ALA A 112 4.24 8.41 3.81
N ARG A 113 5.19 7.95 4.63
CA ARG A 113 6.53 8.56 4.72
C ARG A 113 7.31 8.39 3.43
N ALA A 114 7.30 7.20 2.82
CA ALA A 114 7.95 6.97 1.53
C ALA A 114 7.37 7.82 0.39
N PHE A 115 6.09 8.20 0.45
CA PHE A 115 5.52 9.15 -0.52
C PHE A 115 6.01 10.59 -0.30
N ALA A 116 6.30 10.97 0.95
CA ALA A 116 6.75 12.33 1.30
C ALA A 116 8.28 12.51 1.20
N GLU A 117 9.02 11.47 1.59
CA GLU A 117 10.47 11.40 1.52
C GLU A 117 10.84 11.10 0.06
N HIS A 118 11.57 12.00 -0.60
CA HIS A 118 11.95 11.88 -2.02
C HIS A 118 13.09 10.85 -2.20
N ASP A 119 12.85 9.61 -1.81
CA ASP A 119 13.80 8.51 -1.94
C ASP A 119 13.73 7.90 -3.34
N ASP A 120 14.65 8.34 -4.21
CA ASP A 120 14.75 7.85 -5.59
C ASP A 120 15.05 6.35 -5.68
N THR A 121 15.77 5.78 -4.70
CA THR A 121 16.10 4.34 -4.68
C THR A 121 14.85 3.52 -4.41
N LEU A 122 14.08 3.89 -3.39
CA LEU A 122 12.82 3.23 -3.08
C LEU A 122 11.81 3.43 -4.22
N ARG A 123 11.73 4.61 -4.82
CA ARG A 123 10.88 4.87 -5.99
C ARG A 123 11.26 3.96 -7.17
N GLN A 124 12.54 3.82 -7.47
CA GLN A 124 13.02 2.91 -8.52
C GLN A 124 12.63 1.46 -8.21
N PHE A 125 12.90 0.99 -6.99
CA PHE A 125 12.51 -0.35 -6.55
C PHE A 125 11.01 -0.60 -6.72
N LEU A 126 10.15 0.34 -6.29
CA LEU A 126 8.70 0.21 -6.41
C LEU A 126 8.25 0.18 -7.88
N SER A 127 8.85 1.01 -8.73
CA SER A 127 8.57 1.04 -10.17
C SER A 127 8.95 -0.28 -10.85
N GLU A 128 10.13 -0.80 -10.58
CA GLU A 128 10.65 -2.05 -11.15
C GLU A 128 9.82 -3.26 -10.71
N ASN A 129 9.45 -3.33 -9.43
CA ASN A 129 8.76 -4.48 -8.87
C ASN A 129 7.24 -4.44 -9.08
N TYR A 130 6.61 -3.25 -9.04
CA TYR A 130 5.14 -3.12 -9.01
C TYR A 130 4.56 -2.24 -10.11
N GLY A 131 5.37 -1.61 -10.96
CA GLY A 131 4.89 -0.81 -12.07
C GLY A 131 4.00 -1.59 -13.06
N HIS A 132 4.19 -2.90 -13.15
CA HIS A 132 3.36 -3.79 -13.96
C HIS A 132 1.89 -3.82 -13.48
N VAL A 133 1.66 -3.75 -12.17
CA VAL A 133 0.31 -3.74 -11.58
C VAL A 133 -0.41 -2.47 -12.00
N MET A 134 0.24 -1.31 -11.82
CA MET A 134 -0.35 -0.03 -12.20
C MET A 134 -0.64 0.02 -13.69
N ARG A 135 0.23 -0.52 -14.55
CA ARG A 135 -0.02 -0.59 -15.99
C ARG A 135 -1.29 -1.38 -16.34
N GLN A 136 -1.57 -2.49 -15.66
CA GLN A 136 -2.79 -3.28 -15.90
C GLN A 136 -4.06 -2.53 -15.48
N PHE A 137 -4.04 -1.91 -14.29
CA PHE A 137 -5.17 -1.07 -13.85
C PHE A 137 -5.38 0.13 -14.79
N THR A 138 -4.31 0.84 -15.17
CA THR A 138 -4.40 1.95 -16.12
C THR A 138 -4.94 1.51 -17.48
N ALA A 139 -4.55 0.33 -17.98
CA ALA A 139 -5.08 -0.20 -19.23
C ALA A 139 -6.60 -0.44 -19.15
N GLU A 140 -7.08 -0.99 -18.04
CA GLU A 140 -8.51 -1.23 -17.85
C GLU A 140 -9.30 0.08 -17.64
N PHE A 141 -8.74 1.05 -16.90
CA PHE A 141 -9.34 2.39 -16.81
C PHE A 141 -9.42 3.08 -18.18
N ALA A 142 -8.36 3.02 -18.99
CA ALA A 142 -8.34 3.58 -20.33
C ALA A 142 -9.39 2.94 -21.25
N ARG A 143 -9.59 1.62 -21.13
CA ARG A 143 -10.65 0.90 -21.86
C ARG A 143 -12.05 1.41 -21.51
N LEU A 144 -12.28 1.71 -20.23
CA LEU A 144 -13.57 2.21 -19.73
C LEU A 144 -13.78 3.71 -19.96
N LEU A 145 -12.69 4.47 -20.11
CA LEU A 145 -12.68 5.92 -20.28
C LEU A 145 -11.98 6.31 -21.59
N PRO A 146 -12.45 5.84 -22.76
CA PRO A 146 -11.75 6.03 -24.04
C PRO A 146 -11.72 7.49 -24.52
N HIS A 147 -12.49 8.37 -23.89
CA HIS A 147 -12.53 9.79 -24.18
C HIS A 147 -11.41 10.58 -23.50
N LEU A 148 -10.71 10.00 -22.52
CA LEU A 148 -9.64 10.69 -21.81
C LEU A 148 -8.30 10.51 -22.51
N GLU A 149 -7.57 11.61 -22.62
CA GLU A 149 -6.15 11.59 -22.97
C GLU A 149 -5.34 10.84 -21.93
N LYS A 150 -4.29 10.14 -22.38
CA LYS A 150 -3.46 9.29 -21.50
C LYS A 150 -2.84 10.08 -20.34
N ALA A 151 -2.38 11.30 -20.60
CA ALA A 151 -1.78 12.16 -19.58
C ALA A 151 -2.78 12.56 -18.48
N GLU A 152 -4.01 12.87 -18.86
CA GLU A 152 -5.09 13.22 -17.93
C GLU A 152 -5.48 12.02 -17.07
N LEU A 153 -5.58 10.83 -17.66
CA LEU A 153 -5.85 9.61 -16.91
C LEU A 153 -4.79 9.34 -15.83
N TYR A 154 -3.51 9.56 -16.12
CA TYR A 154 -2.46 9.40 -15.10
C TYR A 154 -2.61 10.38 -13.93
N TRP A 155 -2.91 11.65 -14.21
CA TRP A 155 -3.19 12.63 -13.15
C TRP A 155 -4.34 12.19 -12.26
N ARG A 156 -5.45 11.75 -12.85
CA ARG A 156 -6.62 11.30 -12.09
C ARG A 156 -6.34 10.04 -11.27
N ILE A 157 -5.59 9.07 -11.80
CA ILE A 157 -5.16 7.88 -11.06
C ILE A 157 -4.22 8.24 -9.90
N ASP A 158 -3.31 9.18 -10.11
CA ASP A 158 -2.39 9.65 -9.05
C ASP A 158 -3.18 10.30 -7.90
N LEU A 159 -4.16 11.16 -8.22
CA LEU A 159 -5.06 11.76 -7.23
C LEU A 159 -5.85 10.72 -6.43
N VAL A 160 -6.40 9.69 -7.11
CA VAL A 160 -7.10 8.59 -6.45
C VAL A 160 -6.15 7.80 -5.52
N THR A 161 -4.92 7.56 -5.96
CA THR A 161 -3.90 6.86 -5.17
C THR A 161 -3.50 7.68 -3.94
N GLY A 162 -3.37 8.99 -4.08
CA GLY A 162 -3.11 9.91 -2.97
C GLY A 162 -4.26 9.93 -1.95
N ALA A 163 -5.51 10.02 -2.42
CA ALA A 163 -6.68 9.97 -1.55
C ALA A 163 -6.78 8.64 -0.78
N LEU A 164 -6.52 7.51 -1.46
CA LEU A 164 -6.47 6.18 -0.83
C LEU A 164 -5.36 6.10 0.24
N THR A 165 -4.16 6.59 -0.08
CA THR A 165 -3.03 6.62 0.86
C THR A 165 -3.35 7.46 2.10
N HIS A 166 -3.98 8.61 1.91
CA HIS A 166 -4.43 9.45 3.00
C HIS A 166 -5.48 8.74 3.87
N ALA A 167 -6.49 8.10 3.26
CA ALA A 167 -7.52 7.35 4.00
C ALA A 167 -6.93 6.20 4.84
N MET A 168 -5.92 5.49 4.32
CA MET A 168 -5.25 4.40 5.04
C MET A 168 -4.34 4.86 6.19
N SER A 169 -3.88 6.11 6.15
CA SER A 169 -2.90 6.63 7.11
C SER A 169 -3.44 6.84 8.52
N GLY A 170 -4.77 6.86 8.69
CA GLY A 170 -5.43 7.19 9.96
C GLY A 170 -5.33 8.66 10.37
N PHE A 171 -4.71 9.53 9.55
CA PHE A 171 -4.63 10.98 9.78
C PHE A 171 -5.90 11.74 9.36
N GLY A 172 -6.87 11.06 8.75
CA GLY A 172 -8.07 11.68 8.21
C GLY A 172 -9.00 12.24 9.29
N MET A 173 -9.81 13.23 8.89
CA MET A 173 -10.86 13.82 9.74
C MET A 173 -12.00 12.82 10.05
N ILE A 174 -12.15 11.77 9.24
CA ILE A 174 -13.19 10.77 9.40
C ILE A 174 -12.70 9.72 10.38
N GLN A 175 -13.35 9.66 11.54
CA GLN A 175 -13.05 8.71 12.60
C GLN A 175 -14.17 7.67 12.73
N ARG A 176 -13.82 6.44 13.09
CA ARG A 176 -14.81 5.40 13.40
C ARG A 176 -15.63 5.85 14.61
N LYS A 177 -16.96 5.76 14.52
CA LYS A 177 -17.86 5.95 15.66
C LYS A 177 -17.86 4.71 16.55
N ASP A 178 -18.02 4.88 17.86
CA ASP A 178 -17.98 3.77 18.83
C ASP A 178 -18.97 2.64 18.53
N ASN A 179 -20.12 2.98 17.96
CA ASN A 179 -21.19 2.03 17.61
C ASN A 179 -21.04 1.36 16.23
N VAL A 180 -19.98 1.66 15.48
CA VAL A 180 -19.72 1.09 14.15
C VAL A 180 -18.56 0.11 14.26
N SER A 181 -18.71 -1.12 13.74
CA SER A 181 -17.62 -2.08 13.74
C SER A 181 -16.49 -1.64 12.81
N GLU A 182 -15.26 -2.10 13.05
CA GLU A 182 -14.12 -1.84 12.16
C GLU A 182 -14.40 -2.27 10.71
N GLN A 183 -15.07 -3.42 10.52
CA GLN A 183 -15.46 -3.88 9.19
C GLN A 183 -16.45 -2.93 8.52
N GLN A 184 -17.50 -2.52 9.23
CA GLN A 184 -18.49 -1.59 8.69
C GLN A 184 -17.86 -0.24 8.34
N HIS A 185 -16.95 0.25 9.18
CA HIS A 185 -16.24 1.50 8.91
C HIS A 185 -15.37 1.40 7.65
N ARG A 186 -14.63 0.29 7.47
CA ARG A 186 -13.87 0.04 6.24
C ARG A 186 -14.75 -0.03 5.00
N GLU A 187 -15.87 -0.73 5.07
CA GLU A 187 -16.80 -0.84 3.95
C GLU A 187 -17.40 0.52 3.57
N GLN A 188 -17.73 1.36 4.55
CA GLN A 188 -18.18 2.73 4.33
C GLN A 188 -17.08 3.58 3.68
N THR A 189 -15.84 3.52 4.20
CA THR A 189 -14.68 4.22 3.64
C THR A 189 -14.44 3.80 2.19
N ALA A 190 -14.47 2.51 1.90
CA ALA A 190 -14.34 1.98 0.54
C ALA A 190 -15.44 2.53 -0.38
N ALA A 191 -16.71 2.47 0.04
CA ALA A 191 -17.84 2.94 -0.76
C ALA A 191 -17.74 4.44 -1.07
N HIS A 192 -17.35 5.26 -0.10
CA HIS A 192 -17.16 6.70 -0.31
C HIS A 192 -15.98 7.00 -1.25
N LEU A 193 -14.84 6.33 -1.07
CA LEU A 193 -13.68 6.50 -1.95
C LEU A 193 -13.97 6.05 -3.37
N ILE A 194 -14.62 4.89 -3.56
CA ILE A 194 -14.98 4.39 -4.90
C ILE A 194 -15.90 5.38 -5.60
N ARG A 195 -16.97 5.85 -4.93
CA ARG A 195 -17.90 6.83 -5.52
C ARG A 195 -17.22 8.14 -5.90
N PHE A 196 -16.36 8.66 -5.02
CA PHE A 196 -15.62 9.90 -5.27
C PHE A 196 -14.63 9.72 -6.44
N ALA A 197 -13.87 8.62 -6.43
CA ALA A 197 -12.91 8.31 -7.47
C ALA A 197 -13.60 8.07 -8.83
N ALA A 198 -14.73 7.36 -8.86
CA ALA A 198 -15.50 7.12 -10.08
C ALA A 198 -15.93 8.43 -10.72
N ALA A 199 -16.54 9.33 -9.93
CA ALA A 199 -16.97 10.64 -10.42
C ALA A 199 -15.80 11.52 -10.88
N GLY A 200 -14.68 11.52 -10.15
CA GLY A 200 -13.48 12.26 -10.54
C GLY A 200 -12.81 11.70 -11.80
N LEU A 201 -12.77 10.38 -11.95
CA LEU A 201 -12.21 9.72 -13.12
C LEU A 201 -13.09 9.90 -14.35
N SER A 202 -14.41 9.87 -14.22
CA SER A 202 -15.34 9.98 -15.35
C SER A 202 -15.74 11.41 -15.70
N HIS A 203 -15.19 12.42 -15.02
CA HIS A 203 -15.54 13.81 -15.30
C HIS A 203 -15.17 14.18 -16.75
N PRO A 204 -16.05 14.89 -17.50
CA PRO A 204 -15.73 15.33 -18.86
C PRO A 204 -14.43 16.13 -18.95
#